data_AF-A0A966DT21-F1
#
_entry.id   AF-A0A966DT21-F1
#
_cell.length_a   1.000
_cell.length_b   1.000
_cell.length_c   1.000
_cell.angle_alpha   90.00
_cell.angle_beta   90.00
_cell.angle_gamma   90.00
#
_symmetry.space_group_name_H-M   'P 1'
#
loop_
_entity.id
_entity.type
_entity.pdbx_description
1 polymer ?
#
loop_
_entity_poly.entity_id
_entity_poly.type
_entity_poly.pdbx_seq_one_letter_code
_entity_poly.pdbx_strand_id
1 'polypeptide(L)'
;MDDLGVPPDIQDFFNVEGPSFDYGGEVEQFSNDFHLVPVTTGLWRVGPGGFREVIITSSAMEAIAYLSLNAFRYQAPYALLFMAIGNLPHPSHFEAIRLAAQKRKITLVFPNDLTGRLADIVLAMGIRCKMVSVEWQNGKVLCCAGTRTFLTEPDQLSLHAFEKACAIRTQIRTRKPNQQNSFLEQLRNQPLQTNLKSLSVAG
;
A
#
# COMPACT_ATOMS: atom_id res chain seq x y z
N MET A 1 -10.43 -1.79 16.81
CA MET A 1 -10.73 -2.02 15.38
C MET A 1 -12.19 -1.73 15.09
N ASP A 2 -13.10 -2.16 15.98
CA ASP A 2 -14.54 -1.91 15.86
C ASP A 2 -14.92 -0.43 15.72
N ASP A 3 -14.23 0.46 16.44
CA ASP A 3 -14.44 1.92 16.34
C ASP A 3 -14.16 2.49 14.93
N LEU A 4 -13.33 1.80 14.12
CA LEU A 4 -13.05 2.17 12.73
C LEU A 4 -14.04 1.56 11.74
N GLY A 5 -15.01 0.76 12.20
CA GLY A 5 -15.98 0.08 11.35
C GLY A 5 -15.37 -1.01 10.45
N VAL A 6 -14.26 -1.62 10.86
CA VAL A 6 -13.64 -2.74 10.10
C VAL A 6 -14.54 -3.98 10.19
N PRO A 7 -14.99 -4.57 9.07
CA PRO A 7 -15.86 -5.75 9.09
C PRO A 7 -15.20 -6.96 9.80
N PRO A 8 -15.95 -7.80 10.53
CA PRO A 8 -15.39 -8.94 11.28
C PRO A 8 -14.59 -9.94 10.43
N ASP A 9 -15.06 -10.24 9.22
CA ASP A 9 -14.36 -11.13 8.29
C ASP A 9 -13.00 -10.57 7.84
N ILE A 10 -12.87 -9.25 7.78
CA ILE A 10 -11.59 -8.58 7.53
C ILE A 10 -10.71 -8.64 8.79
N GLN A 11 -11.26 -8.41 9.98
CA GLN A 11 -10.51 -8.55 11.23
C GLN A 11 -9.94 -9.97 11.37
N ASP A 12 -10.76 -10.99 11.08
CA ASP A 12 -10.37 -12.40 11.07
C ASP A 12 -9.27 -12.70 10.06
N PHE A 13 -9.37 -12.14 8.83
CA PHE A 13 -8.34 -12.31 7.81
C PHE A 13 -6.97 -11.80 8.28
N PHE A 14 -6.95 -10.65 8.95
CA PHE A 14 -5.72 -10.03 9.44
C PHE A 14 -5.23 -10.61 10.78
N ASN A 15 -6.04 -11.45 11.44
CA ASN A 15 -5.78 -12.05 12.76
C ASN A 15 -5.26 -11.03 13.79
N VAL A 16 -5.94 -9.89 13.89
CA VAL A 16 -5.48 -8.76 14.69
C VAL A 16 -6.09 -8.82 16.09
N GLU A 17 -5.31 -9.25 17.07
CA GLU A 17 -5.71 -9.24 18.49
C GLU A 17 -5.68 -7.82 19.12
N GLY A 18 -4.99 -6.88 18.47
CA GLY A 18 -4.88 -5.48 18.90
C GLY A 18 -4.11 -4.64 17.88
N PRO A 19 -4.11 -3.30 18.00
CA PRO A 19 -3.57 -2.38 16.99
C PRO A 19 -2.04 -2.24 17.06
N SER A 20 -1.33 -3.37 17.19
CA SER A 20 0.13 -3.46 17.29
C SER A 20 0.64 -4.50 16.30
N PHE A 21 1.60 -4.14 15.45
CA PHE A 21 2.06 -4.99 14.35
C PHE A 21 3.57 -5.07 14.32
N ASP A 22 4.12 -6.29 14.42
CA ASP A 22 5.56 -6.56 14.47
C ASP A 22 6.14 -6.73 13.05
N TYR A 23 7.20 -5.97 12.76
CA TYR A 23 7.97 -5.97 11.52
C TYR A 23 9.29 -6.76 11.66
N GLY A 24 9.42 -7.64 12.64
CA GLY A 24 10.63 -8.39 12.94
C GLY A 24 11.57 -7.66 13.91
N GLY A 25 11.01 -7.00 14.92
CA GLY A 25 11.72 -6.30 15.98
C GLY A 25 11.30 -4.85 16.17
N GLU A 26 10.79 -4.22 15.11
CA GLU A 26 10.17 -2.89 15.15
C GLU A 26 8.65 -3.01 15.10
N VAL A 27 7.93 -2.16 15.83
CA VAL A 27 6.49 -2.31 16.01
C VAL A 27 5.75 -1.07 15.52
N GLU A 28 4.73 -1.28 14.67
CA GLU A 28 3.72 -0.27 14.41
C GLU A 28 2.70 -0.26 15.54
N GLN A 29 2.37 0.93 16.03
CA GLN A 29 1.36 1.13 17.06
C GLN A 29 0.28 2.08 16.56
N PHE A 30 -0.97 1.68 16.73
CA PHE A 30 -2.12 2.47 16.32
C PHE A 30 -3.09 2.69 17.49
N SER A 31 -3.61 3.90 17.57
CA SER A 31 -4.72 4.27 18.45
C SER A 31 -5.62 5.29 17.74
N ASN A 32 -6.68 5.72 18.42
CA ASN A 32 -7.54 6.79 17.89
C ASN A 32 -6.80 8.13 17.84
N ASP A 33 -5.82 8.34 18.72
CA ASP A 33 -5.11 9.62 18.87
C ASP A 33 -3.80 9.68 18.07
N PHE A 34 -3.19 8.54 17.76
CA PHE A 34 -1.91 8.48 17.07
C PHE A 34 -1.75 7.25 16.18
N HIS A 35 -0.83 7.34 15.23
CA HIS A 35 -0.38 6.22 14.41
C HIS A 35 1.13 6.31 14.25
N LEU A 36 1.84 5.40 14.90
CA LEU A 36 3.30 5.30 14.86
C LEU A 36 3.67 4.15 13.93
N VAL A 37 4.19 4.49 12.76
CA VAL A 37 4.70 3.53 11.78
C VAL A 37 6.23 3.52 11.87
N PRO A 38 6.88 2.36 11.96
CA PRO A 38 8.33 2.30 12.13
C PRO A 38 9.08 2.62 10.83
N VAL A 39 10.33 3.08 10.99
CA VAL A 39 11.35 2.98 9.94
C VAL A 39 12.09 1.67 10.22
N THR A 40 11.96 0.70 9.33
CA THR A 40 12.45 -0.67 9.56
C THR A 40 13.05 -1.25 8.28
N THR A 41 13.79 -2.34 8.45
CA THR A 41 14.30 -3.18 7.35
C THR A 41 13.51 -4.48 7.19
N GLY A 42 12.60 -4.75 8.12
CA GLY A 42 11.72 -5.91 8.10
C GLY A 42 10.33 -5.58 7.56
N LEU A 43 9.52 -6.62 7.41
CA LEU A 43 8.20 -6.54 6.80
C LEU A 43 7.17 -7.15 7.73
N TRP A 44 6.08 -6.43 7.97
CA TRP A 44 4.86 -7.08 8.43
C TRP A 44 4.17 -7.75 7.24
N ARG A 45 3.60 -8.94 7.45
CA ARG A 45 2.94 -9.72 6.39
C ARG A 45 1.78 -10.55 6.92
N VAL A 46 0.74 -10.69 6.09
CA VAL A 46 -0.39 -11.58 6.38
C VAL A 46 -1.05 -12.07 5.09
N GLY A 47 -1.49 -13.33 5.11
CA GLY A 47 -2.13 -13.99 3.99
C GLY A 47 -1.65 -15.44 3.86
N PRO A 48 -2.39 -16.29 3.13
CA PRO A 48 -2.05 -17.70 2.95
C PRO A 48 -0.91 -17.86 1.94
N GLY A 49 -0.26 -19.03 1.92
CA GLY A 49 0.82 -19.33 0.96
C GLY A 49 0.39 -19.45 -0.51
N GLY A 50 -0.91 -19.65 -0.79
CA GLY A 50 -1.48 -19.86 -2.14
C GLY A 50 -1.90 -18.58 -2.89
N PHE A 51 -1.39 -17.42 -2.50
CA PHE A 51 -1.80 -16.12 -3.04
C PHE A 51 -1.49 -15.94 -4.54
N ARG A 52 -2.29 -15.10 -5.20
CA ARG A 52 -2.16 -14.72 -6.63
C ARG A 52 -1.69 -13.27 -6.81
N GLU A 53 -1.86 -12.45 -5.79
CA GLU A 53 -1.51 -11.04 -5.78
C GLU A 53 -0.87 -10.66 -4.44
N VAL A 54 0.19 -9.85 -4.50
CA VAL A 54 0.83 -9.23 -3.35
C VAL A 54 0.43 -7.76 -3.31
N ILE A 55 -0.16 -7.33 -2.21
CA ILE A 55 -0.53 -5.96 -1.94
C ILE A 55 0.47 -5.39 -0.95
N ILE A 56 1.10 -4.28 -1.32
CA ILE A 56 2.18 -3.66 -0.55
C ILE A 56 1.74 -2.29 -0.08
N THR A 57 1.82 -2.04 1.22
CA THR A 57 1.39 -0.81 1.88
C THR A 57 2.51 -0.17 2.70
N SER A 58 2.31 1.07 3.14
CA SER A 58 3.20 1.72 4.12
C SER A 58 3.02 1.17 5.53
N SER A 59 1.81 0.73 5.90
CA SER A 59 1.50 0.25 7.24
C SER A 59 0.49 -0.91 7.22
N ALA A 60 0.41 -1.66 8.32
CA ALA A 60 -0.57 -2.71 8.50
C ALA A 60 -1.99 -2.13 8.59
N MET A 61 -2.15 -0.98 9.26
CA MET A 61 -3.44 -0.28 9.29
C MET A 61 -3.89 0.19 7.90
N GLU A 62 -2.97 0.60 7.03
CA GLU A 62 -3.29 0.96 5.65
C GLU A 62 -3.75 -0.27 4.85
N ALA A 63 -3.17 -1.45 5.11
CA ALA A 63 -3.62 -2.71 4.51
C ALA A 63 -5.05 -3.07 4.92
N ILE A 64 -5.35 -2.97 6.22
CA ILE A 64 -6.68 -3.24 6.78
C ILE A 64 -7.70 -2.28 6.21
N ALA A 65 -7.38 -0.98 6.17
CA ALA A 65 -8.26 0.03 5.62
C ALA A 65 -8.50 -0.16 4.12
N TYR A 66 -7.44 -0.47 3.36
CA TYR A 66 -7.57 -0.75 1.94
C TYR A 66 -8.52 -1.93 1.68
N LEU A 67 -8.33 -3.06 2.37
CA LEU A 67 -9.18 -4.22 2.16
C LEU A 67 -10.62 -3.94 2.60
N SER A 68 -10.83 -3.28 3.74
CA SER A 68 -12.16 -2.90 4.23
C SER A 68 -12.94 -2.08 3.19
N LEU A 69 -12.30 -1.08 2.59
CA LEU A 69 -12.91 -0.19 1.60
C LEU A 69 -13.05 -0.82 0.20
N ASN A 70 -12.31 -1.90 -0.08
CA ASN A 70 -12.24 -2.53 -1.40
C ASN A 70 -12.63 -4.00 -1.38
N ALA A 71 -13.24 -4.51 -0.31
CA ALA A 71 -13.57 -5.93 -0.15
C ALA A 71 -14.39 -6.47 -1.32
N PHE A 72 -15.33 -5.66 -1.83
CA PHE A 72 -16.14 -5.98 -3.01
C PHE A 72 -15.34 -6.30 -4.29
N ARG A 73 -14.07 -5.87 -4.38
CA ARG A 73 -13.19 -6.17 -5.53
C ARG A 73 -12.55 -7.55 -5.43
N TYR A 74 -12.60 -8.18 -4.27
CA TYR A 74 -11.90 -9.41 -3.95
C TYR A 74 -12.89 -10.49 -3.53
N GLN A 75 -13.38 -11.25 -4.51
CA GLN A 75 -14.27 -12.39 -4.26
C GLN A 75 -13.62 -13.48 -3.37
N ALA A 76 -12.29 -13.52 -3.32
CA ALA A 76 -11.52 -14.46 -2.51
C ALA A 76 -10.35 -13.70 -1.85
N PRO A 77 -10.53 -13.13 -0.64
CA PRO A 77 -9.46 -12.43 0.08
C PRO A 77 -8.27 -13.36 0.38
N TYR A 78 -8.50 -14.67 0.51
CA TYR A 78 -7.46 -15.69 0.62
C TYR A 78 -6.57 -15.84 -0.63
N ALA A 79 -6.83 -15.12 -1.71
CA ALA A 79 -5.91 -15.04 -2.85
C ALA A 79 -4.89 -13.88 -2.72
N LEU A 80 -4.91 -13.15 -1.59
CA LEU A 80 -4.10 -11.97 -1.35
C LEU A 80 -3.04 -12.24 -0.29
N LEU A 81 -1.85 -11.70 -0.53
CA LEU A 81 -0.81 -11.53 0.48
C LEU A 81 -0.62 -10.04 0.71
N PHE A 82 -0.80 -9.58 1.94
CA PHE A 82 -0.47 -8.22 2.33
C PHE A 82 0.94 -8.17 2.91
N MET A 83 1.67 -7.12 2.55
CA MET A 83 2.96 -6.76 3.14
C MET A 83 2.97 -5.26 3.45
N ALA A 84 3.42 -4.90 4.63
CA ALA A 84 3.69 -3.50 4.97
C ALA A 84 5.19 -3.29 5.14
N ILE A 85 5.68 -2.16 4.62
CA ILE A 85 7.13 -1.85 4.57
C ILE A 85 7.58 -0.81 5.60
N GLY A 86 6.65 -0.23 6.36
CA GLY A 86 6.94 0.92 7.22
C GLY A 86 7.03 2.25 6.44
N ASN A 87 7.61 3.26 7.10
CA ASN A 87 7.62 4.63 6.57
C ASN A 87 8.50 4.84 5.34
N LEU A 88 9.56 4.04 5.18
CA LEU A 88 10.54 4.23 4.10
C LEU A 88 10.90 2.90 3.43
N PRO A 89 10.92 2.84 2.09
CA PRO A 89 11.46 1.69 1.38
C PRO A 89 12.94 1.47 1.72
N HIS A 90 13.30 0.24 2.06
CA HIS A 90 14.68 -0.19 2.29
C HIS A 90 15.09 -1.28 1.27
N PRO A 91 16.37 -1.37 0.87
CA PRO A 91 16.82 -2.39 -0.09
C PRO A 91 16.46 -3.85 0.28
N SER A 92 16.42 -4.19 1.58
CA SER A 92 16.00 -5.51 2.05
C SER A 92 14.55 -5.84 1.67
N HIS A 93 13.67 -4.83 1.62
CA HIS A 93 12.27 -5.00 1.23
C HIS A 93 12.16 -5.44 -0.23
N PHE A 94 12.99 -4.89 -1.11
CA PHE A 94 12.92 -5.19 -2.55
C PHE A 94 13.13 -6.67 -2.82
N GLU A 95 14.14 -7.26 -2.18
CA GLU A 95 14.46 -8.67 -2.35
C GLU A 95 13.37 -9.57 -1.76
N ALA A 96 12.94 -9.29 -0.52
CA ALA A 96 11.89 -10.05 0.13
C ALA A 96 10.57 -10.03 -0.66
N ILE A 97 10.17 -8.86 -1.16
CA ILE A 97 8.99 -8.69 -2.00
C ILE A 97 9.17 -9.43 -3.33
N ARG A 98 10.33 -9.32 -3.98
CA ARG A 98 10.61 -9.97 -5.26
C ARG A 98 10.53 -11.50 -5.14
N LEU A 99 11.06 -12.06 -4.05
CA LEU A 99 10.99 -13.49 -3.76
C LEU A 99 9.56 -13.96 -3.51
N ALA A 100 8.78 -13.20 -2.74
CA ALA A 100 7.37 -13.53 -2.50
C ALA A 100 6.50 -13.39 -3.76
N ALA A 101 6.72 -12.35 -4.56
CA ALA A 101 5.87 -12.01 -5.70
C ALA A 101 6.26 -12.71 -7.01
N GLN A 102 7.07 -13.77 -6.98
CA GLN A 102 7.50 -14.47 -8.20
C GLN A 102 6.30 -14.92 -9.05
N LYS A 103 6.21 -14.35 -10.26
CA LYS A 103 5.10 -14.60 -11.23
C LYS A 103 3.70 -14.26 -10.66
N ARG A 104 3.62 -13.42 -9.62
CA ARG A 104 2.37 -12.92 -9.03
C ARG A 104 2.14 -11.46 -9.42
N LYS A 105 0.88 -11.03 -9.31
CA LYS A 105 0.54 -9.61 -9.47
C LYS A 105 1.07 -8.85 -8.26
N ILE A 106 1.46 -7.60 -8.47
CA ILE A 106 1.88 -6.69 -7.40
C ILE A 106 1.03 -5.43 -7.50
N THR A 107 0.46 -5.02 -6.38
CA THR A 107 -0.28 -3.77 -6.23
C THR A 107 0.30 -2.96 -5.08
N LEU A 108 0.67 -1.71 -5.36
CA LEU A 108 1.16 -0.75 -4.38
C LEU A 108 0.01 0.12 -3.90
N VAL A 109 -0.08 0.29 -2.59
CA VAL A 109 -1.14 1.03 -1.89
C VAL A 109 -0.46 1.97 -0.90
N PHE A 110 -0.06 3.13 -1.42
CA PHE A 110 0.58 4.19 -0.66
C PHE A 110 -0.26 5.46 -0.69
N PRO A 111 -0.02 6.40 0.24
CA PRO A 111 -0.67 7.70 0.23
C PRO A 111 -0.62 8.42 -1.12
N ASN A 112 -1.57 9.30 -1.36
CA ASN A 112 -1.71 10.10 -2.57
C ASN A 112 -0.98 11.45 -2.48
N ASP A 113 0.02 11.54 -1.61
CA ASP A 113 0.94 12.68 -1.52
C ASP A 113 2.20 12.41 -2.35
N LEU A 114 3.13 13.37 -2.33
CA LEU A 114 4.40 13.23 -3.04
C LEU A 114 5.20 12.01 -2.53
N THR A 115 5.27 11.81 -1.21
CA THR A 115 6.07 10.75 -0.58
C THR A 115 5.56 9.37 -0.98
N GLY A 116 4.24 9.15 -0.96
CA GLY A 116 3.64 7.90 -1.39
C GLY A 116 3.84 7.61 -2.88
N ARG A 117 3.82 8.64 -3.73
CA ARG A 117 4.08 8.49 -5.18
C ARG A 117 5.56 8.25 -5.49
N LEU A 118 6.47 8.78 -4.67
CA LEU A 118 7.89 8.44 -4.71
C LEU A 118 8.15 7.02 -4.22
N ALA A 119 7.50 6.60 -3.14
CA ALA A 119 7.58 5.22 -2.65
C ALA A 119 7.12 4.22 -3.73
N ASP A 120 6.05 4.54 -4.47
CA ASP A 120 5.59 3.72 -5.60
C ASP A 120 6.71 3.51 -6.64
N ILE A 121 7.40 4.59 -7.03
CA ILE A 121 8.47 4.54 -8.03
C ILE A 121 9.68 3.76 -7.50
N VAL A 122 10.15 4.09 -6.30
CA VAL A 122 11.34 3.46 -5.68
C VAL A 122 11.12 1.97 -5.49
N LEU A 123 9.97 1.55 -4.94
CA LEU A 123 9.66 0.13 -4.78
C LEU A 123 9.52 -0.58 -6.12
N ALA A 124 8.79 0.00 -7.08
CA ALA A 124 8.57 -0.65 -8.36
C ALA A 124 9.89 -0.88 -9.12
N MET A 125 10.82 0.06 -9.04
CA MET A 125 12.16 -0.04 -9.61
C MET A 125 13.05 -1.02 -8.84
N GLY A 126 13.06 -0.94 -7.51
CA GLY A 126 13.80 -1.85 -6.63
C GLY A 126 13.41 -3.31 -6.82
N ILE A 127 12.11 -3.62 -6.82
CA ILE A 127 11.58 -4.97 -7.06
C ILE A 127 11.99 -5.53 -8.43
N ARG A 128 12.21 -4.65 -9.42
CA ARG A 128 12.64 -5.00 -10.78
C ARG A 128 14.16 -4.93 -10.98
N CYS A 129 14.94 -4.78 -9.91
CA CYS A 129 16.40 -4.66 -9.94
C CYS A 129 16.86 -3.53 -10.89
N LYS A 130 16.11 -2.43 -10.95
CA LYS A 130 16.47 -1.25 -11.75
C LYS A 130 16.86 -0.11 -10.81
N MET A 131 17.93 0.59 -11.15
CA MET A 131 18.36 1.77 -10.42
C MET A 131 17.44 2.96 -10.71
N VAL A 132 17.12 3.71 -9.67
CA VAL A 132 16.42 4.99 -9.76
C VAL A 132 17.05 5.97 -8.77
N SER A 133 17.25 7.21 -9.18
CA SER A 133 17.53 8.32 -8.28
C SER A 133 16.41 9.35 -8.37
N VAL A 134 16.18 10.04 -7.27
CA VAL A 134 15.16 11.09 -7.16
C VAL A 134 15.81 12.28 -6.48
N GLU A 135 15.66 13.45 -7.08
CA GLU A 135 16.20 14.71 -6.58
C GLU A 135 15.14 15.81 -6.62
N TRP A 136 15.17 16.71 -5.65
CA TRP A 136 14.37 17.92 -5.67
C TRP A 136 15.19 19.04 -6.31
N GLN A 137 14.68 19.66 -7.37
CA GLN A 137 15.37 20.73 -8.10
C GLN A 137 14.38 21.83 -8.47
N ASN A 138 14.58 23.03 -7.93
CA ASN A 138 13.81 24.24 -8.27
C ASN A 138 12.28 24.04 -8.19
N GLY A 139 11.79 23.37 -7.14
CA GLY A 139 10.36 23.11 -6.95
C GLY A 139 9.80 21.90 -7.71
N LYS A 140 10.66 21.22 -8.49
CA LYS A 140 10.30 20.06 -9.30
C LYS A 140 10.99 18.80 -8.79
N VAL A 141 10.47 17.66 -9.23
CA VAL A 141 11.06 16.35 -8.97
C VAL A 141 11.79 15.88 -10.22
N LEU A 142 13.09 15.66 -10.09
CA LEU A 142 13.91 15.00 -11.11
C LEU A 142 14.03 13.52 -10.74
N CYS A 143 13.56 12.64 -11.60
CA CYS A 143 13.79 11.20 -11.50
C CYS A 143 14.74 10.74 -12.60
N CYS A 144 15.77 9.97 -12.25
CA CYS A 144 16.70 9.39 -13.21
C CYS A 144 16.65 7.87 -13.15
N ALA A 145 16.58 7.22 -14.32
CA ALA A 145 16.60 5.77 -14.45
C ALA A 145 17.53 5.37 -15.60
N GLY A 146 18.76 4.95 -15.26
CA GLY A 146 19.82 4.78 -16.26
C GLY A 146 20.14 6.09 -16.96
N THR A 147 20.06 6.13 -18.29
CA THR A 147 20.32 7.33 -19.09
C THR A 147 19.08 8.21 -19.32
N ARG A 148 17.92 7.82 -18.78
CA ARG A 148 16.66 8.56 -18.95
C ARG A 148 16.42 9.44 -17.73
N THR A 149 15.99 10.67 -17.99
CA THR A 149 15.60 11.63 -16.96
C THR A 149 14.14 12.03 -17.16
N PHE A 150 13.45 12.30 -16.06
CA PHE A 150 12.08 12.78 -16.02
C PHE A 150 11.98 13.89 -14.99
N LEU A 151 11.80 15.12 -15.46
CA LEU A 151 11.57 16.30 -14.63
C LEU A 151 10.08 16.63 -14.65
N THR A 152 9.44 16.68 -13.50
CA THR A 152 7.99 16.89 -13.40
C THR A 152 7.64 17.77 -12.20
N GLU A 153 6.47 18.41 -12.29
CA GLU A 153 5.85 19.01 -11.12
C GLU A 153 5.46 17.92 -10.11
N PRO A 154 5.54 18.19 -8.79
CA PRO A 154 5.26 17.21 -7.76
C PRO A 154 3.85 16.61 -7.83
N ASP A 155 2.85 17.40 -8.21
CA ASP A 155 1.44 17.01 -8.38
C ASP A 155 1.22 16.11 -9.60
N GLN A 156 2.04 16.22 -10.64
CA GLN A 156 1.98 15.40 -11.86
C GLN A 156 2.74 14.08 -11.73
N LEU A 157 3.58 13.92 -10.71
CA LEU A 157 4.35 12.70 -10.49
C LEU A 157 3.42 11.51 -10.23
N SER A 158 3.67 10.41 -10.94
CA SER A 158 3.06 9.10 -10.67
C SER A 158 3.94 7.99 -11.24
N LEU A 159 3.78 6.75 -10.76
CA LEU A 159 4.48 5.60 -11.34
C LEU A 159 4.23 5.49 -12.86
N HIS A 160 2.98 5.69 -13.30
CA HIS A 160 2.63 5.62 -14.72
C HIS A 160 3.33 6.70 -15.56
N ALA A 161 3.32 7.96 -15.09
CA ALA A 161 3.98 9.06 -15.78
C ALA A 161 5.50 8.83 -15.87
N PHE A 162 6.12 8.37 -14.78
CA PHE A 162 7.53 8.00 -14.73
C PHE A 162 7.86 6.85 -15.69
N GLU A 163 7.09 5.76 -15.67
CA GLU A 163 7.26 4.62 -16.57
C GLU A 163 7.19 5.04 -18.05
N LYS A 164 6.23 5.90 -18.38
CA LYS A 164 6.06 6.44 -19.73
C LYS A 164 7.25 7.30 -20.15
N ALA A 165 7.69 8.22 -19.29
CA ALA A 165 8.80 9.12 -19.57
C ALA A 165 10.15 8.39 -19.70
N CYS A 166 10.39 7.38 -18.87
CA CYS A 166 11.62 6.61 -18.87
C CYS A 166 11.59 5.38 -19.80
N ALA A 167 10.47 5.14 -20.52
CA ALA A 167 10.25 3.95 -21.35
C ALA A 167 10.46 2.62 -20.60
N ILE A 168 9.98 2.55 -19.36
CA ILE A 168 10.07 1.38 -18.47
C ILE A 168 8.69 0.74 -18.33
N ARG A 169 8.67 -0.58 -18.11
CA ARG A 169 7.45 -1.32 -17.75
C ARG A 169 7.72 -2.19 -16.54
N THR A 170 7.25 -1.80 -15.37
CA THR A 170 7.36 -2.60 -14.14
C THR A 170 6.26 -3.66 -14.06
N GLN A 171 5.13 -3.45 -14.74
CA GLN A 171 3.93 -4.29 -14.63
C GLN A 171 3.35 -4.32 -13.20
N ILE A 172 3.65 -3.29 -12.41
CA ILE A 172 3.18 -3.12 -11.02
C ILE A 172 2.03 -2.12 -11.05
N ARG A 173 0.95 -2.45 -10.35
CA ARG A 173 -0.23 -1.58 -10.25
C ARG A 173 -0.11 -0.67 -9.05
N THR A 174 -0.75 0.48 -9.09
CA THR A 174 -0.95 1.34 -7.92
C THR A 174 -2.45 1.50 -7.66
N ARG A 175 -2.81 1.69 -6.40
CA ARG A 175 -4.14 2.09 -5.97
C ARG A 175 -4.02 3.26 -5.03
N LYS A 176 -4.86 4.27 -5.28
CA LYS A 176 -4.92 5.49 -4.48
C LYS A 176 -6.35 5.67 -3.95
N PRO A 177 -6.51 6.25 -2.75
CA PRO A 177 -7.81 6.72 -2.27
C PRO A 177 -8.36 7.81 -3.20
N ASN A 178 -9.68 7.97 -3.22
CA ASN A 178 -10.33 8.89 -4.17
C ASN A 178 -10.38 10.34 -3.68
N GLN A 179 -10.56 10.53 -2.37
CA GLN A 179 -10.89 11.82 -1.77
C GLN A 179 -10.01 12.20 -0.58
N GLN A 180 -9.15 11.29 -0.13
CA GLN A 180 -8.28 11.47 1.04
C GLN A 180 -6.83 11.21 0.65
N ASN A 181 -5.89 11.48 1.56
CA ASN A 181 -4.49 11.18 1.30
C ASN A 181 -4.21 9.67 1.44
N SER A 182 -4.83 9.00 2.40
CA SER A 182 -4.67 7.56 2.65
C SER A 182 -6.00 6.79 2.69
N PHE A 183 -5.96 5.47 2.51
CA PHE A 183 -7.14 4.62 2.73
C PHE A 183 -7.54 4.59 4.19
N LEU A 184 -6.59 4.67 5.14
CA LEU A 184 -6.90 4.78 6.57
C LEU A 184 -7.68 6.06 6.90
N GLU A 185 -7.28 7.21 6.37
CA GLU A 185 -8.06 8.45 6.48
C GLU A 185 -9.44 8.32 5.82
N GLN A 186 -9.51 7.68 4.65
CA GLN A 186 -10.78 7.45 3.97
C GLN A 186 -11.72 6.56 4.79
N LEU A 187 -11.20 5.56 5.49
CA LEU A 187 -11.99 4.69 6.35
C LEU A 187 -12.49 5.47 7.58
N ARG A 188 -11.63 6.24 8.24
CA ARG A 188 -12.00 7.08 9.40
C ARG A 188 -13.07 8.11 9.08
N ASN A 189 -13.03 8.67 7.88
CA ASN A 189 -13.94 9.72 7.43
C ASN A 189 -15.20 9.18 6.73
N GLN A 190 -15.35 7.87 6.58
CA GLN A 190 -16.61 7.33 6.09
C GLN A 190 -17.67 7.45 7.19
N PRO A 191 -18.88 7.95 6.87
CA PRO A 191 -20.00 7.80 7.78
C PRO A 191 -20.20 6.31 8.01
N LEU A 192 -20.26 5.87 9.28
CA LEU A 192 -20.60 4.51 9.67
C LEU A 192 -21.91 4.15 8.96
N GLN A 193 -21.82 3.47 7.81
CA GLN A 193 -23.00 2.99 7.12
C GLN A 193 -23.51 1.82 7.96
N THR A 194 -24.45 2.14 8.84
CA THR A 194 -25.32 1.16 9.48
C THR A 194 -25.90 0.29 8.37
N ASN A 195 -25.56 -1.00 8.38
CA ASN A 195 -26.13 -2.00 7.48
C ASN A 195 -27.66 -2.02 7.62
N LEU A 196 -28.35 -1.24 6.78
CA LEU A 196 -29.80 -1.26 6.62
C LEU A 196 -30.15 -1.42 5.13
N LYS A 197 -29.59 -2.43 4.48
CA LYS A 197 -30.10 -2.96 3.18
C LYS A 197 -29.87 -4.47 3.06
N SER A 198 -30.51 -5.25 3.92
CA SER A 198 -30.70 -6.70 3.69
C SER A 198 -31.99 -7.27 4.28
N LEU A 199 -33.04 -6.45 4.46
CA LEU A 199 -34.37 -6.91 4.91
C LEU A 199 -35.57 -6.40 4.10
N SER A 200 -35.39 -5.87 2.90
CA SER A 200 -36.52 -5.50 2.02
C SER A 200 -36.53 -6.25 0.69
N VAL A 201 -36.36 -7.58 0.72
CA VAL A 201 -36.86 -8.46 -0.34
C VAL A 201 -37.43 -9.73 0.29
N ALA A 202 -38.60 -9.57 0.91
CA ALA A 202 -39.58 -10.63 1.08
C ALA A 202 -40.95 -9.99 0.83
N GLY A 203 -41.25 -9.81 -0.45
CA GLY A 203 -42.58 -9.52 -0.97
C GLY A 203 -43.02 -10.70 -1.81
#